data_AF-A0A6B0SIE4-F1
#
_entry.id   AF-A0A6B0SIE4-F1
#
_cell.length_a   1.000
_cell.length_b   1.000
_cell.length_c   1.000
_cell.angle_alpha   90.00
_cell.angle_beta   90.00
_cell.angle_gamma   90.00
#
_symmetry.space_group_name_H-M   'P 1'
#
loop_
_entity.id
_entity.type
_entity.pdbx_description
1 polymer ?
#
loop_
_entity_poly.entity_id
_entity_poly.type
_entity_poly.pdbx_seq_one_letter_code
_entity_poly.pdbx_strand_id
1 'polypeptide(L)' 'MEGVLNERTHTVHKKGLENPYSRTKCGATNDLGHDELRTVPVERAVDDFDACRCGRCFADAGGY' A
#
# COMPACT_ATOMS: atom_id res chain seq x y z
N MET A 1 -1.89 5.23 -10.49
CA MET A 1 -0.90 4.19 -10.08
C MET A 1 -1.60 3.14 -9.24
N GLU A 2 -1.31 1.85 -9.44
CA GLU A 2 -1.81 0.78 -8.56
C GLU A 2 -1.01 0.72 -7.26
N GLY A 3 -1.72 0.63 -6.14
CA GLY A 3 -1.17 0.44 -4.81
C GLY A 3 -1.74 -0.81 -4.14
N VAL A 4 -1.19 -1.13 -2.98
CA VAL A 4 -1.68 -2.19 -2.10
C VAL A 4 -2.18 -1.52 -0.83
N LEU A 5 -3.49 -1.52 -0.64
CA LEU A 5 -4.12 -1.11 0.60
C LEU A 5 -3.93 -2.21 1.64
N ASN A 6 -3.30 -1.84 2.73
CA ASN A 6 -3.29 -2.59 3.97
C ASN A 6 -4.53 -2.19 4.75
N GLU A 7 -5.54 -3.05 4.74
CA GLU A 7 -6.83 -2.80 5.39
C GLU A 7 -6.70 -2.85 6.91
N ARG A 8 -5.68 -3.52 7.44
CA ARG A 8 -5.43 -3.57 8.90
C ARG A 8 -4.88 -2.26 9.46
N THR A 9 -4.05 -1.56 8.70
CA THR A 9 -3.44 -0.29 9.16
C THR A 9 -3.97 0.93 8.42
N HIS A 10 -4.93 0.76 7.50
CA HIS A 10 -5.45 1.81 6.63
C HIS A 10 -4.31 2.57 5.94
N THR A 11 -3.32 1.83 5.44
CA THR A 11 -2.21 2.43 4.71
C THR A 11 -2.09 1.87 3.32
N VAL A 12 -1.88 2.75 2.34
CA VAL A 12 -1.62 2.34 0.97
C VAL A 12 -0.11 2.29 0.71
N HIS A 13 0.32 1.18 0.12
CA HIS A 13 1.70 0.86 -0.23
C HIS A 13 1.86 0.85 -1.74
N LYS A 14 3.08 1.09 -2.22
CA LYS A 14 3.35 1.07 -3.66
C LYS A 14 3.43 -0.38 -4.13
N LYS A 15 2.70 -0.72 -5.19
CA LYS A 15 2.75 -2.05 -5.79
C LYS A 15 4.17 -2.32 -6.27
N GLY A 16 4.71 -3.50 -5.95
CA GLY A 16 6.03 -3.92 -6.42
C GLY A 16 6.00 -4.15 -7.93
N LEU A 17 6.47 -3.17 -8.71
CA LEU A 17 6.56 -3.29 -10.17
C LEU A 17 7.59 -4.35 -10.61
N GLU A 18 8.55 -4.66 -9.74
CA GLU A 18 9.72 -5.47 -10.06
C GLU A 18 9.48 -6.97 -9.89
N ASN A 19 8.42 -7.38 -9.17
CA ASN A 19 8.18 -8.79 -8.89
C ASN A 19 6.66 -9.10 -8.89
N PRO A 20 6.13 -9.87 -9.86
CA PRO A 20 4.69 -10.15 -9.97
C PRO A 20 4.13 -10.96 -8.79
N TYR A 21 5.00 -11.62 -8.02
CA TYR A 21 4.65 -12.37 -6.82
C TYR A 21 4.72 -11.52 -5.54
N SER A 22 5.41 -10.38 -5.56
CA SER A 22 5.52 -9.49 -4.40
C SER A 22 4.55 -8.32 -4.60
N ARG A 23 3.36 -8.44 -4.00
CA ARG A 23 2.33 -7.38 -4.07
C ARG A 23 2.90 -6.00 -3.72
N THR A 24 3.85 -5.92 -2.79
CA THR A 24 4.50 -4.66 -2.36
C THR A 24 5.90 -4.96 -1.82
N LYS A 25 6.82 -4.00 -1.97
CA LYS A 25 8.18 -4.05 -1.39
C LYS A 25 8.23 -3.59 0.06
N CYS A 26 7.12 -3.12 0.62
CA CYS A 26 7.07 -2.66 2.00
C CYS A 26 7.09 -3.85 2.96
N GLY A 27 8.09 -3.91 3.84
CA GLY A 27 8.16 -4.94 4.88
C GLY A 27 6.94 -4.93 5.84
N ALA A 28 6.19 -3.82 5.89
CA ALA A 28 4.99 -3.70 6.73
C ALA A 28 3.81 -4.58 6.29
N THR A 29 3.88 -5.18 5.10
CA THR A 29 2.85 -6.08 4.58
C THR A 29 3.33 -7.53 4.49
N ASN A 30 4.54 -7.83 4.98
CA ASN A 30 5.13 -9.16 4.90
C ASN A 30 4.48 -10.16 5.87
N ASP A 31 3.91 -9.65 6.96
CA ASP A 31 3.18 -10.41 7.99
C ASP A 31 1.67 -10.46 7.73
N LEU A 32 1.19 -9.89 6.61
CA LEU A 32 -0.24 -9.76 6.33
C LEU A 32 -0.69 -10.74 5.26
N GLY A 33 -1.84 -11.36 5.52
CA GLY A 33 -2.45 -12.31 4.62
C GLY A 33 -2.99 -11.66 3.34
N HIS A 34 -3.29 -12.50 2.35
CA HIS A 34 -3.91 -12.06 1.08
C HIS A 34 -5.27 -11.38 1.28
N ASP A 35 -5.94 -11.71 2.37
CA ASP A 35 -7.26 -11.20 2.78
C ASP A 35 -7.20 -9.81 3.43
N GLU A 36 -6.03 -9.41 3.95
CA GLU A 36 -5.81 -8.11 4.60
C GLU A 36 -5.14 -7.08 3.67
N LEU A 37 -4.83 -7.51 2.44
CA LEU A 37 -4.10 -6.74 1.44
C LEU A 37 -4.89 -6.67 0.14
N ARG A 38 -5.41 -5.49 -0.16
CA ARG A 38 -6.22 -5.26 -1.36
C ARG A 38 -5.46 -4.42 -2.39
N THR A 39 -5.38 -4.90 -3.62
CA THR A 39 -4.81 -4.10 -4.71
C THR A 39 -5.86 -3.08 -5.17
N VAL A 40 -5.58 -1.80 -4.98
CA VAL A 40 -6.47 -0.69 -5.35
C VAL A 40 -5.65 0.48 -5.89
N PRO A 41 -6.24 1.37 -6.71
CA PRO A 41 -5.57 2.60 -7.10
C PRO A 41 -5.23 3.42 -5.85
N VAL A 42 -4.01 3.97 -5.78
CA VAL A 42 -3.56 4.75 -4.60
C VAL A 42 -4.53 5.88 -4.28
N GLU A 43 -4.97 6.60 -5.31
CA GLU A 43 -5.92 7.71 -5.18
C GLU A 43 -7.26 7.24 -4.61
N ARG A 44 -7.74 6.07 -5.07
CA ARG A 44 -8.97 5.47 -4.56
C ARG A 44 -8.81 4.96 -3.13
N ALA A 45 -7.63 4.47 -2.75
CA ALA A 45 -7.36 4.07 -1.37
C ALA A 45 -7.47 5.27 -0.41
N VAL A 46 -6.93 6.42 -0.83
CA VAL A 46 -6.97 7.65 -0.02
C VAL A 46 -8.39 8.22 0.02
N ASP A 47 -9.11 8.22 -1.11
CA ASP A 47 -10.44 8.83 -1.24
C ASP A 47 -11.59 7.96 -0.69
N ASP A 48 -11.58 6.66 -1.02
CA ASP A 48 -12.68 5.72 -0.71
C ASP A 48 -12.49 5.03 0.65
N PHE A 49 -11.24 4.84 1.09
CA PHE A 49 -10.89 4.11 2.32
C PHE A 49 -10.21 4.99 3.38
N ASP A 50 -10.09 6.30 3.15
CA ASP A 50 -9.38 7.24 4.02
C ASP A 50 -7.94 6.77 4.35
N ALA A 51 -7.32 6.04 3.43
CA ALA A 51 -6.06 5.37 3.70
C ALA A 51 -4.87 6.34 3.58
N CYS A 52 -3.94 6.27 4.53
CA CYS A 52 -2.73 7.07 4.50
C CYS A 52 -1.67 6.45 3.56
N ARG A 53 -0.96 7.28 2.78
CA ARG A 53 0.15 6.80 1.95
C ARG A 53 1.32 6.40 2.85
N CYS A 54 1.86 5.21 2.65
CA CYS A 54 3.05 4.77 3.37
C CYS A 54 4.25 5.65 3.02
N GLY A 55 4.77 6.44 3.97
CA GLY A 55 5.93 7.31 3.75
C GLY A 55 7.20 6.59 3.29
N ARG A 56 7.30 5.27 3.55
CA ARG A 56 8.42 4.44 3.06
C ARG A 56 8.27 4.03 1.59
N CYS A 57 7.04 3.93 1.10
CA CYS A 57 6.72 3.61 -0.30
C CYS A 57 6.55 4.86 -1.17
N PHE A 58 6.06 5.93 -0.56
CA PHE A 58 5.75 7.20 -1.18
C PHE A 58 6.60 8.27 -0.51
N ALA A 59 7.76 8.57 -1.09
CA ALA A 59 8.65 9.64 -0.60
C ALA A 59 7.93 11.02 -0.57
N ASP A 60 6.90 11.18 -1.40
CA ASP A 60 6.04 12.37 -1.49
C ASP A 60 4.99 12.47 -0.37
N ALA A 61 4.79 11.40 0.43
CA ALA A 61 3.76 11.38 1.46
C ALA A 61 4.10 12.16 2.74
N GLY A 62 5.09 13.05 2.71
CA GLY A 62 5.53 13.82 3.87
C GLY A 62 6.09 12.91 4.95
N GLY A 63 7.34 12.46 4.77
CA GLY A 63 8.12 11.97 5.90
C GLY A 63 8.24 13.06 6.95
N TYR A 64 8.03 12.67 8.22
CA TYR A 64 8.09 13.52 9.40
C TYR A 64 9.35 14.40 9.46
#